data_AF-A0A1W9LWL4-F1
#
_entry.id   AF-A0A1W9LWL4-F1
#
_cell.length_a   1.000
_cell.length_b   1.000
_cell.length_c   1.000
_cell.angle_alpha   90.00
_cell.angle_beta   90.00
_cell.angle_gamma   90.00
#
_symmetry.space_group_name_H-M   'P 1'
#
loop_
_entity.id
_entity.type
_entity.pdbx_description
1 polymer ?
#
loop_
_entity_poly.entity_id
_entity_poly.type
_entity_poly.pdbx_seq_one_letter_code
_entity_poly.pdbx_strand_id
1 'polypeptide(L)'
;MLIEMPASSPARGIFSGAVQMVRQDSSRSVCPVRANAGILLAAIIAISVALSSWYVTAAAAQTVNLPVTIEYPLLQSLLINKAFRDKNESVTLINEGGGCIYLALAHPRVREDKGYVSLEVEVVVHAGTPLVDRCLMPAEWRGFLVLHQRPQINSRTWQLSFKSYHSALLDRNRRQVQIADALWQLIESKVFQYLDAITIDLAPPVNNLKAFLFPLFPAEAQQQTRAMLDTLRTGEVVIRSEAVTLQVLADVREVYRPEDDHFTVMLSGKELEAVVAVWEQWDALLSYLVATMAKDVLTPDERRILREVLLETRYAFVEHIGNQSVTHDFVRAQFVTAWKQLSPVFHNHLTPDASEQKLGYFSFFTAADALTVLDCLGPTFGVEVSRNGLLRLAGMISDDPAVLNYSPGLNLDLQHLFDMDAAPRQAPDPGPEPVPPPIPSAPLAPPSGVPPVSPAPPGVIIEEELPPLPSSPAVPSAPAVPPASPTPPGVIIEEELPPLPSSP
;
A
#
# COMPACT_ATOMS: atom_id res chain seq x y z
N MET A 1 40.49 11.90 -9.23
CA MET A 1 41.64 10.97 -9.14
C MET A 1 41.15 9.63 -9.69
N LEU A 2 41.47 9.37 -10.96
CA LEU A 2 41.08 8.20 -11.77
C LEU A 2 42.08 7.06 -11.52
N ILE A 3 41.60 5.84 -11.25
CA ILE A 3 42.34 4.58 -11.40
C ILE A 3 41.27 3.49 -11.70
N GLU A 4 40.97 3.18 -12.97
CA GLU A 4 41.59 2.15 -13.83
C GLU A 4 41.36 0.69 -13.42
N MET A 5 40.57 -0.01 -14.25
CA MET A 5 40.51 -1.46 -14.41
C MET A 5 41.75 -1.98 -15.16
N PRO A 6 42.06 -3.29 -15.06
CA PRO A 6 42.71 -3.99 -16.17
C PRO A 6 41.93 -5.23 -16.62
N ALA A 7 41.82 -5.35 -17.95
CA ALA A 7 41.51 -6.57 -18.68
C ALA A 7 42.81 -7.15 -19.27
N SER A 8 43.00 -8.47 -19.24
CA SER A 8 43.96 -9.15 -20.12
C SER A 8 43.66 -10.66 -20.33
N SER A 9 43.17 -10.96 -21.53
CA SER A 9 43.57 -12.02 -22.50
C SER A 9 43.43 -13.55 -22.23
N PRO A 10 43.27 -14.37 -23.31
CA PRO A 10 42.75 -15.73 -23.29
C PRO A 10 43.79 -16.84 -23.62
N ALA A 11 43.42 -18.11 -23.46
CA ALA A 11 44.15 -19.26 -24.01
C ALA A 11 43.24 -20.37 -24.56
N ARG A 12 43.68 -20.95 -25.69
CA ARG A 12 43.09 -21.97 -26.58
C ARG A 12 43.42 -23.42 -26.16
N GLY A 13 42.59 -24.36 -26.63
CA GLY A 13 42.93 -25.74 -27.04
C GLY A 13 41.64 -26.45 -27.45
N ILE A 14 41.28 -26.69 -28.72
CA ILE A 14 41.78 -27.63 -29.77
C ILE A 14 41.91 -29.09 -29.31
N PHE A 15 40.97 -29.93 -29.77
CA PHE A 15 41.25 -31.28 -30.26
C PHE A 15 40.40 -31.54 -31.52
N SER A 16 41.07 -32.02 -32.57
CA SER A 16 40.53 -32.41 -33.87
C SER A 16 40.88 -33.87 -34.10
N GLY A 17 39.94 -34.64 -34.68
CA GLY A 17 40.16 -35.99 -35.19
C GLY A 17 39.31 -36.19 -36.43
N ALA A 18 39.95 -36.23 -37.59
CA ALA A 18 39.37 -36.48 -38.90
C ALA A 18 39.25 -38.00 -39.18
N VAL A 19 38.47 -38.38 -40.22
CA VAL A 19 38.96 -39.14 -41.41
C VAL A 19 37.82 -39.80 -42.25
N GLN A 20 37.79 -39.42 -43.54
CA GLN A 20 37.51 -40.10 -44.83
C GLN A 20 36.18 -40.85 -45.18
N MET A 21 35.38 -40.20 -46.04
CA MET A 21 35.18 -40.42 -47.50
C MET A 21 35.46 -41.80 -48.18
N VAL A 22 34.45 -42.45 -48.81
CA VAL A 22 34.47 -43.25 -50.09
C VAL A 22 33.00 -43.39 -50.60
N ARG A 23 32.54 -42.70 -51.65
CA ARG A 23 32.45 -43.00 -53.11
C ARG A 23 31.57 -44.20 -53.56
N GLN A 24 30.57 -43.89 -54.39
CA GLN A 24 29.65 -44.76 -55.15
C GLN A 24 30.37 -45.73 -56.11
N ASP A 25 29.80 -46.93 -56.33
CA ASP A 25 29.41 -47.38 -57.69
C ASP A 25 28.37 -48.54 -57.68
N SER A 26 27.84 -48.76 -58.88
CA SER A 26 26.58 -49.36 -59.31
C SER A 26 26.53 -50.89 -59.41
N SER A 27 25.28 -51.39 -59.35
CA SER A 27 24.67 -52.39 -60.26
C SER A 27 24.45 -53.86 -59.81
N ARG A 28 23.22 -54.28 -60.12
CA ARG A 28 22.68 -55.62 -60.42
C ARG A 28 22.14 -56.50 -59.28
N SER A 29 20.81 -56.40 -59.13
CA SER A 29 19.79 -57.46 -59.28
C SER A 29 19.99 -58.82 -58.59
N VAL A 30 19.04 -59.22 -57.75
CA VAL A 30 18.14 -60.39 -57.91
C VAL A 30 17.14 -60.42 -56.72
N CYS A 31 15.84 -60.28 -57.02
CA CYS A 31 14.72 -60.76 -56.17
C CYS A 31 14.55 -62.28 -56.41
N PRO A 32 13.94 -63.11 -55.52
CA PRO A 32 12.78 -62.76 -54.69
C PRO A 32 12.72 -63.44 -53.30
N VAL A 33 11.78 -63.06 -52.43
CA VAL A 33 10.84 -63.97 -51.73
C VAL A 33 9.77 -63.10 -51.06
N ARG A 34 8.50 -63.45 -51.31
CA ARG A 34 7.29 -62.86 -50.72
C ARG A 34 7.28 -62.99 -49.19
N ALA A 35 7.09 -61.88 -48.48
CA ALA A 35 6.53 -61.87 -47.13
C ALA A 35 5.66 -60.61 -46.92
N ASN A 36 4.54 -60.79 -46.22
CA ASN A 36 3.37 -59.91 -46.17
C ASN A 36 3.65 -58.44 -45.77
N ALA A 37 3.47 -57.53 -46.72
CA ALA A 37 3.60 -56.08 -46.53
C ALA A 37 2.53 -55.45 -45.61
N GLY A 38 1.45 -56.18 -45.26
CA GLY A 38 0.37 -55.64 -44.43
C GLY A 38 0.69 -55.52 -42.93
N ILE A 39 1.57 -56.39 -42.40
CA ILE A 39 1.84 -56.43 -40.94
C ILE A 39 2.96 -55.46 -40.56
N LEU A 40 3.93 -55.24 -41.45
CA LEU A 40 5.03 -54.30 -41.19
C LEU A 40 4.58 -52.84 -41.20
N LEU A 41 3.59 -52.49 -42.04
CA LEU A 41 3.06 -51.12 -42.11
C LEU A 41 2.24 -50.76 -40.85
N ALA A 42 1.45 -51.70 -40.32
CA ALA A 42 0.68 -51.49 -39.11
C ALA A 42 1.56 -51.34 -37.85
N ALA A 43 2.66 -52.10 -37.77
CA ALA A 43 3.62 -52.00 -36.67
C ALA A 43 4.39 -50.67 -36.67
N ILE A 44 4.77 -50.16 -37.85
CA ILE A 44 5.47 -48.87 -37.96
C ILE A 44 4.52 -47.72 -37.61
N ILE A 45 3.27 -47.76 -38.04
CA ILE A 45 2.26 -46.74 -37.67
C ILE A 45 1.97 -46.78 -36.16
N ALA A 46 1.85 -47.95 -35.54
CA ALA A 46 1.64 -48.07 -34.09
C ALA A 46 2.83 -47.55 -33.26
N ILE A 47 4.07 -47.79 -33.71
CA ILE A 47 5.29 -47.26 -33.07
C ILE A 47 5.42 -45.75 -33.27
N SER A 48 4.99 -45.23 -34.42
CA SER A 48 4.98 -43.79 -34.72
C SER A 48 3.96 -43.04 -33.86
N VAL A 49 2.77 -43.63 -33.65
CA VAL A 49 1.71 -43.08 -32.78
C VAL A 49 2.10 -43.18 -31.30
N ALA A 50 2.79 -44.25 -30.88
CA ALA A 50 3.27 -44.39 -29.51
C ALA A 50 4.43 -43.43 -29.17
N LEU A 51 5.30 -43.11 -30.14
CA LEU A 51 6.41 -42.16 -29.96
C LEU A 51 5.99 -40.68 -30.06
N SER A 52 4.84 -40.38 -30.70
CA SER A 52 4.28 -39.02 -30.69
C SER A 52 3.53 -38.65 -29.40
N SER A 53 3.20 -39.63 -28.54
CA SER A 53 2.46 -39.41 -27.29
C SER A 53 3.32 -38.92 -26.11
N TRP A 54 4.63 -38.73 -26.27
CA TRP A 54 5.52 -38.37 -25.16
C TRP A 54 6.03 -36.92 -25.15
N TYR A 55 5.62 -36.09 -26.10
CA TYR A 55 5.90 -34.65 -26.02
C TYR A 55 4.82 -33.97 -25.18
N VAL A 56 4.78 -34.27 -23.88
CA VAL A 56 4.19 -33.34 -22.91
C VAL A 56 5.18 -32.18 -22.85
N THR A 57 4.92 -31.12 -23.60
CA THR A 57 5.54 -29.83 -23.40
C THR A 57 5.24 -29.40 -21.97
N ALA A 58 6.24 -29.52 -21.09
CA ALA A 58 6.17 -28.93 -19.77
C ALA A 58 6.05 -27.41 -19.97
N ALA A 59 4.85 -26.87 -19.75
CA ALA A 59 4.65 -25.42 -19.71
C ALA A 59 5.59 -24.85 -18.64
N ALA A 60 6.49 -23.95 -19.04
CA ALA A 60 7.42 -23.31 -18.12
C ALA A 60 6.60 -22.45 -17.15
N ALA A 61 6.73 -22.72 -15.85
CA ALA A 61 6.13 -21.86 -14.83
C ALA A 61 7.03 -20.63 -14.67
N GLN A 62 6.48 -19.43 -14.87
CA GLN A 62 7.15 -18.17 -14.58
C GLN A 62 6.92 -17.82 -13.11
N THR A 63 8.00 -17.46 -12.38
CA THR A 63 7.87 -16.95 -11.01
C THR A 63 7.74 -15.43 -11.04
N VAL A 64 6.70 -14.93 -10.38
CA VAL A 64 6.38 -13.52 -10.20
C VAL A 64 6.75 -13.11 -8.80
N ASN A 65 7.15 -11.87 -8.64
CA ASN A 65 7.45 -11.29 -7.35
C ASN A 65 6.49 -10.13 -7.02
N LEU A 66 5.62 -10.35 -6.03
CA LEU A 66 4.69 -9.38 -5.48
C LEU A 66 5.35 -8.70 -4.25
N PRO A 67 5.72 -7.42 -4.33
CA PRO A 67 6.31 -6.72 -3.20
C PRO A 67 5.24 -6.41 -2.16
N VAL A 68 5.52 -6.74 -0.90
CA VAL A 68 4.77 -6.29 0.27
C VAL A 68 5.68 -5.36 1.06
N THR A 69 5.43 -4.06 0.97
CA THR A 69 6.26 -3.03 1.59
C THR A 69 5.69 -2.64 2.95
N ILE A 70 6.50 -2.72 4.00
CA ILE A 70 6.16 -2.29 5.36
C ILE A 70 7.08 -1.13 5.73
N GLU A 71 6.52 0.07 5.77
CA GLU A 71 7.22 1.31 6.09
C GLU A 71 7.62 1.33 7.56
N TYR A 72 8.73 2.01 7.89
CA TYR A 72 9.19 2.06 9.27
C TYR A 72 8.19 2.65 10.27
N PRO A 73 7.41 3.70 9.93
CA PRO A 73 6.35 4.16 10.82
C PRO A 73 5.32 3.07 11.13
N LEU A 74 4.85 2.33 10.12
CA LEU A 74 3.92 1.21 10.32
C LEU A 74 4.56 0.09 11.14
N LEU A 75 5.81 -0.28 10.83
CA LEU A 75 6.55 -1.29 11.58
C LEU A 75 6.70 -0.91 13.06
N GLN A 76 6.96 0.37 13.35
CA GLN A 76 7.00 0.91 14.71
C GLN A 76 5.62 0.79 15.39
N SER A 77 4.53 1.13 14.72
CA SER A 77 3.17 1.00 15.27
C SER A 77 2.81 -0.46 15.57
N LEU A 78 3.14 -1.39 14.67
CA LEU A 78 2.95 -2.83 14.88
C LEU A 78 3.76 -3.32 16.10
N LEU A 79 4.98 -2.84 16.25
CA LEU A 79 5.84 -3.13 17.40
C LEU A 79 5.23 -2.61 18.70
N ILE A 80 4.79 -1.34 18.73
CA ILE A 80 4.17 -0.71 19.91
C ILE A 80 2.94 -1.49 20.35
N ASN A 81 2.01 -1.76 19.44
CA ASN A 81 0.77 -2.47 19.76
C ASN A 81 1.01 -3.90 20.24
N LYS A 82 2.08 -4.54 19.78
CA LYS A 82 2.38 -5.92 20.14
C LYS A 82 3.13 -6.03 21.46
N ALA A 83 4.10 -5.15 21.71
CA ALA A 83 5.06 -5.28 22.79
C ALA A 83 5.02 -4.13 23.82
N PHE A 84 4.72 -2.90 23.43
CA PHE A 84 4.79 -1.72 24.30
C PHE A 84 3.39 -1.24 24.70
N ARG A 85 2.69 -2.09 25.46
CA ARG A 85 1.26 -1.93 25.78
C ARG A 85 0.97 -1.14 27.05
N ASP A 86 1.99 -0.82 27.85
CA ASP A 86 1.81 0.05 29.02
C ASP A 86 1.60 1.50 28.56
N LYS A 87 1.22 2.37 29.50
CA LYS A 87 1.02 3.79 29.21
C LYS A 87 2.29 4.39 28.59
N ASN A 88 2.10 5.33 27.66
CA ASN A 88 3.20 6.07 27.05
C ASN A 88 4.18 5.15 26.30
N GLU A 89 3.64 4.20 25.52
CA GLU A 89 4.39 3.31 24.63
C GLU A 89 5.54 2.59 25.37
N SER A 90 5.24 2.01 26.53
CA SER A 90 6.23 1.38 27.40
C SER A 90 5.89 -0.06 27.72
N VAL A 91 6.88 -0.76 28.31
CA VAL A 91 6.70 -2.08 28.90
C VAL A 91 7.65 -2.26 30.08
N THR A 92 7.11 -2.73 31.20
CA THR A 92 7.90 -3.11 32.38
C THR A 92 8.27 -4.60 32.31
N LEU A 93 9.57 -4.90 32.23
CA LEU A 93 10.08 -6.27 32.16
C LEU A 93 10.36 -6.87 33.55
N ILE A 94 10.82 -6.04 34.50
CA ILE A 94 11.07 -6.43 35.89
C ILE A 94 10.61 -5.33 36.82
N ASN A 95 9.94 -5.71 37.91
CA ASN A 95 9.63 -4.85 39.04
C ASN A 95 9.57 -5.68 40.33
N GLU A 96 10.69 -5.80 41.03
CA GLU A 96 10.84 -6.62 42.23
C GLU A 96 11.32 -5.78 43.43
N GLY A 97 10.99 -6.25 44.64
CA GLY A 97 11.45 -5.62 45.88
C GLY A 97 11.05 -4.15 46.01
N GLY A 98 9.83 -3.79 45.58
CA GLY A 98 9.34 -2.42 45.59
C GLY A 98 10.04 -1.48 44.61
N GLY A 99 10.60 -2.02 43.51
CA GLY A 99 11.37 -1.27 42.51
C GLY A 99 12.87 -1.21 42.78
N CYS A 100 13.37 -1.97 43.75
CA CYS A 100 14.81 -2.11 43.99
C CYS A 100 15.53 -2.82 42.83
N ILE A 101 14.81 -3.72 42.14
CA ILE A 101 15.21 -4.25 40.84
C ILE A 101 14.10 -3.87 39.86
N TYR A 102 14.43 -3.02 38.91
CA TYR A 102 13.49 -2.46 37.96
C TYR A 102 14.11 -2.42 36.56
N LEU A 103 13.36 -2.83 35.56
CA LEU A 103 13.75 -2.74 34.16
C LEU A 103 12.53 -2.46 33.30
N ALA A 104 12.55 -1.35 32.57
CA ALA A 104 11.50 -0.97 31.65
C ALA A 104 12.07 -0.41 30.35
N LEU A 105 11.27 -0.57 29.29
CA LEU A 105 11.53 -0.07 27.96
C LEU A 105 10.45 0.92 27.56
N ALA A 106 10.78 1.95 26.78
CA ALA A 106 9.81 2.92 26.29
C ALA A 106 10.21 3.51 24.93
N HIS A 107 9.23 4.14 24.27
CA HIS A 107 9.42 4.97 23.07
C HIS A 107 10.24 4.28 21.96
N PRO A 108 9.81 3.10 21.47
CA PRO A 108 10.53 2.41 20.41
C PRO A 108 10.54 3.24 19.13
N ARG A 109 11.69 3.32 18.47
CA ARG A 109 11.88 3.99 17.19
C ARG A 109 12.53 3.05 16.20
N VAL A 110 11.92 2.93 15.02
CA VAL A 110 12.41 2.06 13.94
C VAL A 110 12.87 2.91 12.76
N ARG A 111 14.04 2.60 12.22
CA ARG A 111 14.62 3.27 11.04
C ARG A 111 15.57 2.33 10.29
N GLU A 112 16.00 2.75 9.10
CA GLU A 112 17.17 2.19 8.44
C GLU A 112 18.45 2.77 9.05
N ASP A 113 19.48 1.93 9.19
CA ASP A 113 20.86 2.37 9.43
C ASP A 113 21.85 1.37 8.81
N LYS A 114 22.54 1.80 7.75
CA LYS A 114 23.64 1.07 7.09
C LYS A 114 23.27 -0.35 6.64
N GLY A 115 22.07 -0.53 6.10
CA GLY A 115 21.54 -1.82 5.64
C GLY A 115 21.01 -2.71 6.76
N TYR A 116 20.69 -2.13 7.92
CA TYR A 116 20.01 -2.81 9.03
C TYR A 116 18.73 -2.08 9.40
N VAL A 117 17.79 -2.83 9.96
CA VAL A 117 16.68 -2.23 10.71
C VAL A 117 17.22 -1.87 12.08
N SER A 118 17.31 -0.58 12.37
CA SER A 118 17.74 -0.03 13.65
C SER A 118 16.52 0.16 14.55
N LEU A 119 16.45 -0.61 15.63
CA LEU A 119 15.51 -0.40 16.73
C LEU A 119 16.21 0.35 17.86
N GLU A 120 15.77 1.58 18.12
CA GLU A 120 16.19 2.38 19.29
C GLU A 120 15.08 2.37 20.33
N VAL A 121 15.39 1.98 21.56
CA VAL A 121 14.45 1.99 22.69
C VAL A 121 15.06 2.73 23.87
N GLU A 122 14.25 3.51 24.59
CA GLU A 122 14.65 4.05 25.88
C GLU A 122 14.67 2.91 26.91
N VAL A 123 15.71 2.87 27.74
CA VAL A 123 15.89 1.86 28.78
C VAL A 123 16.06 2.55 30.12
N VAL A 124 15.26 2.13 31.10
CA VAL A 124 15.41 2.52 32.51
C VAL A 124 15.72 1.25 33.30
N VAL A 125 16.85 1.24 34.00
CA VAL A 125 17.27 0.11 34.82
C VAL A 125 17.71 0.56 36.20
N HIS A 126 17.12 -0.04 37.24
CA HIS A 126 17.55 0.08 38.62
C HIS A 126 17.95 -1.31 39.12
N ALA A 127 19.11 -1.42 39.74
CA ALA A 127 19.57 -2.66 40.34
C ALA A 127 20.16 -2.41 41.73
N GLY A 128 19.66 -3.13 42.72
CA GLY A 128 20.20 -3.17 44.08
C GLY A 128 19.77 -4.45 44.78
N THR A 129 20.11 -4.56 46.08
CA THR A 129 19.68 -5.70 46.90
C THR A 129 18.47 -5.31 47.75
N PRO A 130 17.30 -5.95 47.56
CA PRO A 130 16.11 -5.62 48.34
C PRO A 130 16.27 -6.07 49.80
N LEU A 131 16.01 -5.15 50.73
CA LEU A 131 16.07 -5.38 52.18
C LEU A 131 14.84 -4.76 52.86
N VAL A 132 13.76 -5.55 52.95
CA VAL A 132 12.46 -5.18 53.53
C VAL A 132 11.91 -3.88 52.92
N ASP A 133 12.23 -2.72 53.51
CA ASP A 133 11.78 -1.40 53.08
C ASP A 133 12.90 -0.55 52.45
N ARG A 134 14.06 -1.14 52.12
CA ARG A 134 15.23 -0.42 51.59
C ARG A 134 15.87 -1.16 50.43
N CYS A 135 16.45 -0.38 49.51
CA CYS A 135 17.29 -0.92 48.45
C CYS A 135 18.76 -0.65 48.80
N LEU A 136 19.53 -1.71 49.01
CA LEU A 136 20.96 -1.60 49.32
C LEU A 136 21.77 -1.46 48.02
N MET A 137 22.71 -0.51 48.02
CA MET A 137 23.61 -0.23 46.90
C MET A 137 22.87 -0.05 45.55
N PRO A 138 21.88 0.85 45.46
CA PRO A 138 21.13 1.05 44.24
C PRO A 138 22.02 1.67 43.16
N ALA A 139 22.09 1.02 42.01
CA ALA A 139 22.60 1.60 40.77
C ALA A 139 21.43 1.91 39.85
N GLU A 140 21.34 3.15 39.38
CA GLU A 140 20.36 3.57 38.36
C GLU A 140 21.10 3.95 37.08
N TRP A 141 20.55 3.50 35.95
CA TRP A 141 20.96 3.98 34.63
C TRP A 141 19.75 4.22 33.74
N ARG A 142 19.84 5.28 32.94
CA ARG A 142 18.85 5.63 31.92
C ARG A 142 19.55 6.10 30.66
N GLY A 143 19.15 5.54 29.53
CA GLY A 143 19.71 5.85 28.23
C GLY A 143 18.93 5.15 27.13
N PHE A 144 19.59 4.89 26.01
CA PHE A 144 19.01 4.22 24.86
C PHE A 144 19.76 2.94 24.55
N LEU A 145 19.03 1.89 24.20
CA LEU A 145 19.58 0.70 23.56
C LEU A 145 19.27 0.80 22.07
N VAL A 146 20.30 0.72 21.24
CA VAL A 146 20.17 0.61 19.79
C VAL A 146 20.52 -0.82 19.40
N LEU A 147 19.60 -1.48 18.69
CA LEU A 147 19.80 -2.80 18.09
C LEU A 147 19.81 -2.68 16.58
N HIS A 148 20.87 -3.17 15.94
CA HIS A 148 20.92 -3.34 14.49
C HIS A 148 20.50 -4.75 14.13
N GLN A 149 19.35 -4.86 13.48
CA GLN A 149 18.67 -6.12 13.24
C GLN A 149 18.52 -6.40 11.75
N ARG A 150 18.47 -7.69 11.39
CA ARG A 150 18.01 -8.11 10.06
C ARG A 150 16.65 -8.78 10.18
N PRO A 151 15.69 -8.41 9.32
CA PRO A 151 14.41 -9.07 9.26
C PRO A 151 14.59 -10.49 8.72
N GLN A 152 13.82 -11.42 9.28
CA GLN A 152 13.75 -12.81 8.85
C GLN A 152 12.29 -13.21 8.76
N ILE A 153 11.90 -13.93 7.72
CA ILE A 153 10.55 -14.43 7.59
C ILE A 153 10.52 -15.96 7.64
N ASN A 154 9.62 -16.51 8.44
CA ASN A 154 9.34 -17.92 8.41
C ASN A 154 8.44 -18.25 7.22
N SER A 155 8.95 -19.06 6.29
CA SER A 155 8.27 -19.40 5.04
C SER A 155 6.99 -20.24 5.22
N ARG A 156 6.78 -20.85 6.40
CA ARG A 156 5.58 -21.65 6.69
C ARG A 156 4.54 -20.86 7.47
N THR A 157 4.97 -20.09 8.47
CA THR A 157 4.06 -19.40 9.39
C THR A 157 3.84 -17.94 9.06
N TRP A 158 4.55 -17.38 8.07
CA TRP A 158 4.49 -15.96 7.71
C TRP A 158 4.81 -15.02 8.88
N GLN A 159 5.58 -15.51 9.85
CA GLN A 159 6.05 -14.72 10.97
C GLN A 159 7.32 -13.98 10.57
N LEU A 160 7.24 -12.65 10.58
CA LEU A 160 8.38 -11.75 10.45
C LEU A 160 9.01 -11.56 11.84
N SER A 161 10.28 -11.90 11.98
CA SER A 161 11.08 -11.67 13.19
C SER A 161 12.31 -10.83 12.86
N PHE A 162 12.96 -10.31 13.90
CA PHE A 162 14.14 -9.48 13.76
C PHE A 162 15.28 -10.10 14.56
N LYS A 163 16.35 -10.45 13.86
CA LYS A 163 17.54 -11.00 14.52
C LYS A 163 18.56 -9.90 14.76
N SER A 164 18.92 -9.70 16.02
CA SER A 164 19.91 -8.72 16.45
C SER A 164 21.34 -9.17 16.09
N TYR A 165 22.14 -8.27 15.51
CA TYR A 165 23.54 -8.52 15.14
C TYR A 165 24.52 -7.66 15.93
N HIS A 166 24.18 -6.39 16.10
CA HIS A 166 24.96 -5.43 16.87
C HIS A 166 24.05 -4.69 17.84
N SER A 167 24.63 -4.32 18.97
CA SER A 167 23.97 -3.49 19.97
C SER A 167 24.89 -2.38 20.44
N ALA A 168 24.31 -1.25 20.79
CA ALA A 168 25.02 -0.13 21.39
C ALA A 168 24.16 0.49 22.49
N LEU A 169 24.81 0.82 23.62
CA LEU A 169 24.20 1.63 24.66
C LEU A 169 24.60 3.08 24.47
N LEU A 170 23.61 3.96 24.52
CA LEU A 170 23.78 5.40 24.44
C LEU A 170 23.32 6.05 25.75
N ASP A 171 24.02 7.09 26.19
CA ASP A 171 23.57 7.94 27.28
C ASP A 171 22.43 8.87 26.83
N ARG A 172 21.95 9.73 27.73
CA ARG A 172 20.89 10.72 27.43
C ARG A 172 21.27 11.74 26.35
N ASN A 173 22.58 11.94 26.11
CA ASN A 173 23.10 12.81 25.06
C ASN A 173 23.35 12.05 23.74
N ARG A 174 22.86 10.81 23.63
CA ARG A 174 23.03 9.92 22.48
C ARG A 174 24.51 9.59 22.18
N ARG A 175 25.36 9.58 23.21
CA ARG A 175 26.77 9.19 23.11
C ARG A 175 26.95 7.75 23.59
N GLN A 176 27.77 6.99 22.88
CA GLN A 176 28.04 5.61 23.27
C GLN A 176 28.71 5.56 24.65
N VAL A 177 28.24 4.65 25.50
CA VAL A 177 28.69 4.52 26.89
C VAL A 177 28.90 3.05 27.25
N GLN A 178 29.82 2.80 28.19
CA GLN A 178 29.94 1.51 28.86
C GLN A 178 29.38 1.66 30.27
N ILE A 179 28.51 0.73 30.67
CA ILE A 179 27.89 0.72 32.00
C ILE A 179 28.49 -0.42 32.85
N ALA A 180 28.15 -0.44 34.13
CA ALA A 180 28.59 -1.53 35.02
C ALA A 180 28.10 -2.89 34.52
N ASP A 181 28.95 -3.92 34.59
CA ASP A 181 28.68 -5.27 34.08
C ASP A 181 27.37 -5.86 34.60
N ALA A 182 27.03 -5.64 35.87
CA ALA A 182 25.79 -6.13 36.46
C ALA A 182 24.54 -5.54 35.80
N LEU A 183 24.56 -4.25 35.44
CA LEU A 183 23.47 -3.60 34.71
C LEU A 183 23.41 -4.08 33.26
N TRP A 184 24.57 -4.26 32.63
CA TRP A 184 24.65 -4.80 31.28
C TRP A 184 24.07 -6.22 31.19
N GLN A 185 24.47 -7.11 32.11
CA GLN A 185 23.95 -8.49 32.15
C GLN A 185 22.43 -8.53 32.33
N LEU A 186 21.86 -7.61 33.13
CA LEU A 186 20.41 -7.51 33.30
C LEU A 186 19.72 -7.07 32.00
N ILE A 187 20.29 -6.08 31.30
CA ILE A 187 19.79 -5.61 30.00
C ILE A 187 19.90 -6.74 28.97
N GLU A 188 21.10 -7.30 28.77
CA GLU A 188 21.37 -8.32 27.77
C GLU A 188 20.48 -9.55 27.98
N SER A 189 20.35 -10.05 29.20
CA SER A 189 19.55 -11.26 29.46
C SER A 189 18.04 -11.06 29.27
N LYS A 190 17.49 -9.92 29.72
CA LYS A 190 16.04 -9.71 29.76
C LYS A 190 15.51 -8.93 28.56
N VAL A 191 16.20 -7.86 28.18
CA VAL A 191 15.78 -7.00 27.07
C VAL A 191 15.94 -7.75 25.75
N PHE A 192 17.05 -8.46 25.53
CA PHE A 192 17.27 -9.12 24.24
C PHE A 192 16.33 -10.33 24.10
N GLN A 193 16.16 -11.12 25.17
CA GLN A 193 15.17 -12.19 25.19
C GLN A 193 13.76 -11.68 24.84
N TYR A 194 13.38 -10.53 25.41
CA TYR A 194 12.07 -9.93 25.17
C TYR A 194 11.92 -9.43 23.73
N LEU A 195 12.89 -8.64 23.25
CA LEU A 195 12.84 -8.02 21.92
C LEU A 195 13.01 -9.03 20.78
N ASP A 196 13.90 -10.01 20.92
CA ASP A 196 14.12 -11.05 19.91
C ASP A 196 12.93 -12.05 19.82
N ALA A 197 12.09 -12.12 20.85
CA ALA A 197 10.86 -12.94 20.84
C ALA A 197 9.70 -12.28 20.09
N ILE A 198 9.81 -10.99 19.74
CA ILE A 198 8.76 -10.27 19.03
C ILE A 198 8.69 -10.78 17.59
N THR A 199 7.51 -11.23 17.20
CA THR A 199 7.18 -11.63 15.83
C THR A 199 6.05 -10.76 15.32
N ILE A 200 5.97 -10.49 14.03
CA ILE A 200 4.82 -9.85 13.38
C ILE A 200 4.17 -10.90 12.50
N ASP A 201 2.85 -11.09 12.66
CA ASP A 201 2.11 -12.08 11.88
C ASP A 201 1.66 -11.45 10.57
N LEU A 202 2.27 -11.90 9.46
CA LEU A 202 1.93 -11.46 8.11
C LEU A 202 0.96 -12.42 7.41
N ALA A 203 0.50 -13.49 8.06
CA ALA A 203 -0.51 -14.36 7.48
C ALA A 203 -1.85 -13.64 7.21
N PRO A 204 -2.40 -12.81 8.12
CA PRO A 204 -3.63 -12.06 7.85
C PRO A 204 -3.57 -11.15 6.60
N PRO A 205 -2.58 -10.25 6.44
CA PRO A 205 -2.52 -9.39 5.26
C PRO A 205 -2.31 -10.19 3.96
N VAL A 206 -1.56 -11.30 4.00
CA VAL A 206 -1.38 -12.18 2.83
C VAL A 206 -2.68 -12.93 2.48
N ASN A 207 -3.44 -13.38 3.48
CA ASN A 207 -4.74 -14.00 3.25
C ASN A 207 -5.76 -12.99 2.73
N ASN A 208 -5.74 -11.75 3.22
CA ASN A 208 -6.55 -10.66 2.70
C ASN A 208 -6.19 -10.38 1.25
N LEU A 209 -4.90 -10.39 0.89
CA LEU A 209 -4.45 -10.27 -0.49
C LEU A 209 -5.01 -11.41 -1.35
N LYS A 210 -4.98 -12.66 -0.90
CA LYS A 210 -5.59 -13.78 -1.64
C LYS A 210 -7.10 -13.61 -1.82
N ALA A 211 -7.80 -13.24 -0.76
CA ALA A 211 -9.26 -13.02 -0.77
C ALA A 211 -9.65 -11.82 -1.65
N PHE A 212 -8.76 -10.83 -1.76
CA PHE A 212 -8.91 -9.68 -2.64
C PHE A 212 -8.64 -10.03 -4.09
N LEU A 213 -7.53 -10.71 -4.37
CA LEU A 213 -7.10 -11.01 -5.73
C LEU A 213 -8.06 -12.01 -6.37
N PHE A 214 -8.43 -13.10 -5.70
CA PHE A 214 -9.19 -14.21 -6.30
C PHE A 214 -10.45 -13.78 -7.08
N PRO A 215 -11.31 -12.87 -6.57
CA PRO A 215 -12.52 -12.43 -7.27
C PRO A 215 -12.29 -11.46 -8.45
N LEU A 216 -11.06 -10.95 -8.67
CA LEU A 216 -10.75 -10.03 -9.76
C LEU A 216 -10.52 -10.73 -11.10
N PHE A 217 -10.41 -12.06 -11.06
CA PHE A 217 -10.16 -12.85 -12.25
C PHE A 217 -11.48 -13.35 -12.84
N PRO A 218 -11.58 -13.40 -14.18
CA PRO A 218 -12.76 -13.92 -14.87
C PRO A 218 -13.00 -15.39 -14.49
N ALA A 219 -14.25 -15.85 -14.63
CA ALA A 219 -14.67 -17.19 -14.20
C ALA A 219 -13.81 -18.30 -14.85
N GLU A 220 -13.40 -18.07 -16.09
CA GLU A 220 -12.57 -18.93 -16.92
C GLU A 220 -11.14 -19.09 -16.37
N ALA A 221 -10.63 -18.08 -15.66
CA ALA A 221 -9.29 -18.05 -15.09
C ALA A 221 -9.23 -18.52 -13.62
N GLN A 222 -10.38 -18.65 -12.93
CA GLN A 222 -10.42 -18.92 -11.48
C GLN A 222 -9.63 -20.16 -11.03
N GLN A 223 -9.64 -21.24 -11.81
CA GLN A 223 -8.89 -22.46 -11.45
C GLN A 223 -7.36 -22.22 -11.53
N GLN A 224 -6.91 -21.48 -12.53
CA GLN A 224 -5.50 -21.12 -12.70
C GLN A 224 -5.06 -20.13 -11.62
N THR A 225 -5.90 -19.13 -11.33
CA THR A 225 -5.69 -18.19 -10.23
C THR A 225 -5.58 -18.91 -8.89
N ARG A 226 -6.46 -19.88 -8.60
CA ARG A 226 -6.36 -20.68 -7.38
C ARG A 226 -5.02 -21.40 -7.31
N ALA A 227 -4.63 -22.07 -8.40
CA ALA A 227 -3.35 -22.77 -8.47
C ALA A 227 -2.15 -21.82 -8.27
N MET A 228 -2.20 -20.61 -8.82
CA MET A 228 -1.19 -19.57 -8.59
C MET A 228 -1.19 -19.10 -7.13
N LEU A 229 -2.35 -18.74 -6.56
CA LEU A 229 -2.46 -18.27 -5.18
C LEU A 229 -2.08 -19.35 -4.14
N ASP A 230 -2.19 -20.63 -4.51
CA ASP A 230 -1.72 -21.76 -3.70
C ASP A 230 -0.19 -21.90 -3.72
N THR A 231 0.49 -21.33 -4.72
CA THR A 231 1.96 -21.30 -4.81
C THR A 231 2.61 -20.12 -4.10
N LEU A 232 1.80 -19.22 -3.50
CA LEU A 232 2.31 -18.07 -2.76
C LEU A 232 3.28 -18.52 -1.67
N ARG A 233 4.50 -18.02 -1.75
CA ARG A 233 5.58 -18.33 -0.81
C ARG A 233 6.40 -17.08 -0.54
N THR A 234 7.09 -17.08 0.60
CA THR A 234 8.01 -16.01 0.97
C THR A 234 9.25 -16.04 0.09
N GLY A 235 9.64 -14.89 -0.44
CA GLY A 235 10.91 -14.63 -1.10
C GLY A 235 11.92 -13.96 -0.16
N GLU A 236 12.79 -13.15 -0.74
CA GLU A 236 13.77 -12.35 0.00
C GLU A 236 13.11 -11.21 0.78
N VAL A 237 13.73 -10.79 1.88
CA VAL A 237 13.37 -9.56 2.59
C VAL A 237 14.43 -8.51 2.31
N VAL A 238 14.02 -7.40 1.69
CA VAL A 238 14.90 -6.31 1.27
C VAL A 238 14.72 -5.12 2.21
N ILE A 239 15.80 -4.62 2.78
CA ILE A 239 15.82 -3.40 3.58
C ILE A 239 16.02 -2.22 2.64
N ARG A 240 15.15 -1.21 2.74
CA ARG A 240 15.22 0.06 2.00
C ARG A 240 15.35 1.22 3.00
N SER A 241 15.65 2.42 2.51
CA SER A 241 15.84 3.62 3.35
C SER A 241 14.63 3.95 4.23
N GLU A 242 13.42 3.62 3.79
CA GLU A 242 12.17 4.02 4.46
C GLU A 242 11.24 2.84 4.80
N ALA A 243 11.60 1.62 4.37
CA ALA A 243 10.74 0.46 4.50
C ALA A 243 11.49 -0.87 4.47
N VAL A 244 10.80 -1.92 4.89
CA VAL A 244 11.18 -3.32 4.66
C VAL A 244 10.25 -3.89 3.59
N THR A 245 10.79 -4.34 2.47
CA THR A 245 10.02 -5.00 1.41
C THR A 245 10.17 -6.50 1.53
N LEU A 246 9.06 -7.19 1.81
CA LEU A 246 8.95 -8.64 1.69
C LEU A 246 8.58 -8.99 0.25
N GLN A 247 9.38 -9.81 -0.40
CA GLN A 247 9.05 -10.39 -1.70
C GLN A 247 8.10 -11.57 -1.50
N VAL A 248 6.94 -11.56 -2.15
CA VAL A 248 6.00 -12.69 -2.17
C VAL A 248 6.01 -13.31 -3.56
N LEU A 249 6.48 -14.55 -3.64
CA LEU A 249 6.65 -15.24 -4.91
C LEU A 249 5.40 -16.04 -5.26
N ALA A 250 4.99 -15.98 -6.53
CA ALA A 250 3.90 -16.77 -7.09
C ALA A 250 4.34 -17.44 -8.39
N ASP A 251 3.96 -18.70 -8.60
CA ASP A 251 4.23 -19.41 -9.86
C ASP A 251 3.02 -19.34 -10.79
N VAL A 252 3.31 -18.99 -12.04
CA VAL A 252 2.32 -18.75 -13.08
C VAL A 252 2.59 -19.70 -14.22
N ARG A 253 1.59 -20.49 -14.61
CA ARG A 253 1.68 -21.30 -15.84
C ARG A 253 1.07 -20.49 -16.97
N GLU A 254 1.86 -20.13 -17.98
CA GLU A 254 1.38 -19.42 -19.17
C GLU A 254 0.29 -20.25 -19.87
N VAL A 255 -0.94 -19.74 -19.90
CA VAL A 255 -1.90 -20.05 -20.97
C VAL A 255 -2.73 -18.81 -21.30
N TYR A 256 -2.09 -17.78 -21.86
CA TYR A 256 -2.79 -16.81 -22.69
C TYR A 256 -2.12 -16.77 -24.06
N ARG A 257 -2.94 -16.88 -25.10
CA ARG A 257 -2.53 -16.61 -26.47
C ARG A 257 -3.00 -15.19 -26.79
N PRO A 258 -2.10 -14.28 -27.19
CA PRO A 258 -2.45 -12.91 -27.60
C PRO A 258 -3.33 -12.82 -28.86
N GLU A 259 -3.89 -13.93 -29.33
CA GLU A 259 -4.81 -14.01 -30.47
C GLU A 259 -6.29 -13.78 -30.07
N ASP A 260 -6.59 -13.66 -28.77
CA ASP A 260 -7.93 -13.26 -28.33
C ASP A 260 -8.10 -11.73 -28.49
N ASP A 261 -8.37 -11.29 -29.72
CA ASP A 261 -8.55 -9.89 -30.15
C ASP A 261 -9.56 -9.09 -29.32
N HIS A 262 -10.43 -9.73 -28.51
CA HIS A 262 -11.55 -9.12 -27.79
C HIS A 262 -11.23 -7.89 -26.92
N PHE A 263 -10.00 -7.78 -26.40
CA PHE A 263 -9.56 -6.62 -25.62
C PHE A 263 -9.20 -5.39 -26.46
N THR A 264 -9.00 -5.56 -27.78
CA THR A 264 -8.68 -4.48 -28.73
C THR A 264 -9.81 -4.18 -29.70
N VAL A 265 -10.92 -4.92 -29.64
CA VAL A 265 -12.12 -4.68 -30.45
C VAL A 265 -12.82 -3.42 -29.97
N MET A 266 -13.28 -2.59 -30.93
CA MET A 266 -14.14 -1.44 -30.64
C MET A 266 -15.44 -1.90 -29.97
N LEU A 267 -15.80 -1.24 -28.86
CA LEU A 267 -16.99 -1.56 -28.08
C LEU A 267 -18.27 -1.21 -28.85
N SER A 268 -19.25 -2.11 -28.82
CA SER A 268 -20.63 -1.77 -29.18
C SER A 268 -21.25 -0.82 -28.15
N GLY A 269 -22.38 -0.17 -28.48
CA GLY A 269 -22.99 0.82 -27.58
C GLY A 269 -23.26 0.33 -26.15
N LYS A 270 -23.69 -0.93 -25.98
CA LYS A 270 -23.93 -1.52 -24.65
C LYS A 270 -22.63 -1.85 -23.92
N GLU A 271 -21.60 -2.28 -24.64
CA GLU A 271 -20.29 -2.58 -24.07
C GLU A 271 -19.58 -1.29 -23.65
N LEU A 272 -19.73 -0.21 -24.43
CA LEU A 272 -19.24 1.11 -24.08
C LEU A 272 -19.93 1.63 -22.81
N GLU A 273 -21.26 1.51 -22.69
CA GLU A 273 -21.98 1.88 -21.47
C GLU A 273 -21.46 1.12 -20.23
N ALA A 274 -21.13 -0.16 -20.37
CA ALA A 274 -20.57 -0.95 -19.27
C ALA A 274 -19.17 -0.45 -18.87
N VAL A 275 -18.30 -0.14 -19.84
CA VAL A 275 -16.96 0.41 -19.57
C VAL A 275 -17.05 1.80 -18.94
N VAL A 276 -17.96 2.66 -19.41
CA VAL A 276 -18.23 3.98 -18.81
C VAL A 276 -18.64 3.84 -17.34
N ALA A 277 -19.55 2.92 -17.01
CA ALA A 277 -19.99 2.72 -15.63
C ALA A 277 -18.87 2.23 -14.69
N VAL A 278 -17.93 1.43 -15.21
CA VAL A 278 -16.74 1.01 -14.46
C VAL A 278 -15.76 2.18 -14.32
N TRP A 279 -15.58 2.96 -15.37
CA TRP A 279 -14.74 4.16 -15.35
C TRP A 279 -15.24 5.19 -14.34
N GLU A 280 -16.56 5.45 -14.25
CA GLU A 280 -17.15 6.37 -13.27
C GLU A 280 -16.86 5.95 -11.83
N GLN A 281 -16.87 4.64 -11.55
CA GLN A 281 -16.50 4.11 -10.23
C GLN A 281 -15.02 4.25 -9.96
N TRP A 282 -14.19 4.07 -10.99
CA TRP A 282 -12.76 4.31 -10.89
C TRP A 282 -12.48 5.79 -10.59
N ASP A 283 -13.09 6.73 -11.31
CA ASP A 283 -12.93 8.16 -11.07
C ASP A 283 -13.44 8.59 -9.68
N ALA A 284 -14.54 8.00 -9.22
CA ALA A 284 -15.05 8.22 -7.86
C ALA A 284 -14.04 7.73 -6.80
N LEU A 285 -13.50 6.53 -6.97
CA LEU A 285 -12.45 5.98 -6.09
C LEU A 285 -11.19 6.85 -6.11
N LEU A 286 -10.73 7.24 -7.30
CA LEU A 286 -9.55 8.10 -7.47
C LEU A 286 -9.76 9.44 -6.77
N SER A 287 -10.92 10.06 -6.97
CA SER A 287 -11.29 11.32 -6.30
C SER A 287 -11.32 11.18 -4.79
N TYR A 288 -11.86 10.07 -4.28
CA TYR A 288 -11.85 9.77 -2.86
C TYR A 288 -10.42 9.61 -2.31
N LEU A 289 -9.59 8.80 -2.97
CA LEU A 289 -8.19 8.59 -2.58
C LEU A 289 -7.42 9.91 -2.52
N VAL A 290 -7.57 10.77 -3.53
CA VAL A 290 -6.92 12.07 -3.54
C VAL A 290 -7.46 12.98 -2.44
N ALA A 291 -8.77 12.93 -2.17
CA ALA A 291 -9.41 13.71 -1.11
C ALA A 291 -8.97 13.28 0.30
N THR A 292 -8.64 11.99 0.54
CA THR A 292 -8.17 11.56 1.87
C THR A 292 -6.85 12.26 2.26
N MET A 293 -6.04 12.66 1.28
CA MET A 293 -4.78 13.39 1.49
C MET A 293 -4.98 14.89 1.78
N ALA A 294 -6.20 15.42 1.72
CA ALA A 294 -6.47 16.85 1.95
C ALA A 294 -6.11 17.33 3.36
N LYS A 295 -6.00 16.42 4.32
CA LYS A 295 -5.64 16.70 5.72
C LYS A 295 -4.15 16.58 6.00
N ASP A 296 -3.38 16.04 5.07
CA ASP A 296 -1.95 15.80 5.23
C ASP A 296 -1.13 17.03 4.85
N VAL A 297 0.08 17.13 5.41
CA VAL A 297 1.04 18.19 5.07
C VAL A 297 1.82 17.74 3.84
N LEU A 298 1.30 18.09 2.66
CA LEU A 298 1.88 17.71 1.37
C LEU A 298 2.95 18.70 0.90
N THR A 299 3.99 18.18 0.26
CA THR A 299 4.96 18.99 -0.49
C THR A 299 4.31 19.57 -1.76
N PRO A 300 4.87 20.66 -2.35
CA PRO A 300 4.38 21.20 -3.61
C PRO A 300 4.38 20.18 -4.75
N ASP A 301 5.37 19.29 -4.78
CA ASP A 301 5.46 18.22 -5.79
C ASP A 301 4.40 17.14 -5.61
N GLU A 302 4.13 16.70 -4.37
CA GLU A 302 3.06 15.74 -4.10
C GLU A 302 1.69 16.31 -4.48
N ARG A 303 1.40 17.56 -4.12
CA ARG A 303 0.17 18.26 -4.52
C ARG A 303 0.04 18.35 -6.04
N ARG A 304 1.15 18.57 -6.75
CA ARG A 304 1.19 18.58 -8.21
C ARG A 304 0.88 17.20 -8.80
N ILE A 305 1.52 16.14 -8.30
CA ILE A 305 1.28 14.75 -8.74
C ILE A 305 -0.21 14.38 -8.57
N LEU A 306 -0.78 14.63 -7.40
CA LEU A 306 -2.20 14.34 -7.12
C LEU A 306 -3.15 15.03 -8.12
N ARG A 307 -2.86 16.29 -8.45
CA ARG A 307 -3.64 17.08 -9.41
C ARG A 307 -3.45 16.59 -10.85
N GLU A 308 -2.22 16.35 -11.26
CA GLU A 308 -1.88 15.88 -12.61
C GLU A 308 -2.56 14.54 -12.88
N VAL A 309 -2.44 13.57 -11.98
CA VAL A 309 -3.08 12.25 -12.14
C VAL A 309 -4.61 12.37 -12.26
N LEU A 310 -5.25 13.19 -11.42
CA LEU A 310 -6.70 13.37 -11.44
C LEU A 310 -7.18 14.01 -12.75
N LEU A 311 -6.47 15.03 -13.24
CA LEU A 311 -6.83 15.70 -14.50
C LEU A 311 -6.51 14.84 -15.73
N GLU A 312 -5.32 14.23 -15.77
CA GLU A 312 -4.87 13.39 -16.88
C GLU A 312 -5.81 12.19 -17.08
N THR A 313 -6.23 11.55 -15.98
CA THR A 313 -7.22 10.45 -16.00
C THR A 313 -8.51 10.89 -16.69
N ARG A 314 -9.05 12.07 -16.34
CA ARG A 314 -10.31 12.57 -16.90
C ARG A 314 -10.17 13.04 -18.34
N TYR A 315 -9.10 13.74 -18.67
CA TYR A 315 -8.85 14.20 -20.05
C TYR A 315 -8.62 13.03 -21.00
N ALA A 316 -7.85 12.02 -20.58
CA ALA A 316 -7.64 10.81 -21.37
C ALA A 316 -8.96 10.10 -21.68
N PHE A 317 -9.87 10.01 -20.71
CA PHE A 317 -11.20 9.42 -20.93
C PHE A 317 -12.04 10.19 -21.94
N VAL A 318 -12.13 11.52 -21.80
CA VAL A 318 -12.89 12.36 -22.75
C VAL A 318 -12.33 12.26 -24.17
N GLU A 319 -11.00 12.26 -24.30
CA GLU A 319 -10.32 12.08 -25.59
C GLU A 319 -10.64 10.72 -26.23
N HIS A 320 -10.52 9.63 -25.46
CA HIS A 320 -10.76 8.28 -25.97
C HIS A 320 -12.24 8.04 -26.32
N ILE A 321 -13.18 8.62 -25.56
CA ILE A 321 -14.60 8.63 -25.92
C ILE A 321 -14.83 9.42 -27.21
N GLY A 322 -14.25 10.62 -27.32
CA GLY A 322 -14.41 11.47 -28.50
C GLY A 322 -13.89 10.82 -29.79
N ASN A 323 -12.79 10.08 -29.67
CA ASN A 323 -12.15 9.36 -30.78
C ASN A 323 -12.67 7.92 -30.96
N GLN A 324 -13.64 7.49 -30.17
CA GLN A 324 -14.18 6.12 -30.16
C GLN A 324 -13.11 5.02 -29.97
N SER A 325 -12.03 5.33 -29.25
CA SER A 325 -10.90 4.41 -29.03
C SER A 325 -10.93 3.71 -27.66
N VAL A 326 -12.03 3.81 -26.92
CA VAL A 326 -12.20 3.10 -25.64
C VAL A 326 -12.29 1.60 -25.91
N THR A 327 -11.46 0.83 -25.21
CA THR A 327 -11.44 -0.64 -25.22
C THR A 327 -11.83 -1.20 -23.85
N HIS A 328 -12.05 -2.51 -23.76
CA HIS A 328 -12.31 -3.22 -22.50
C HIS A 328 -11.19 -3.01 -21.46
N ASP A 329 -9.96 -2.78 -21.93
CA ASP A 329 -8.76 -2.63 -21.09
C ASP A 329 -8.51 -1.21 -20.61
N PHE A 330 -9.28 -0.24 -21.10
CA PHE A 330 -9.05 1.18 -20.86
C PHE A 330 -8.94 1.51 -19.36
N VAL A 331 -9.89 1.05 -18.55
CA VAL A 331 -9.92 1.35 -17.11
C VAL A 331 -8.75 0.68 -16.39
N ARG A 332 -8.35 -0.54 -16.77
CA ARG A 332 -7.19 -1.21 -16.18
C ARG A 332 -5.90 -0.46 -16.47
N ALA A 333 -5.65 -0.15 -17.75
CA ALA A 333 -4.44 0.57 -18.16
C ALA A 333 -4.35 1.94 -17.46
N GLN A 334 -5.48 2.63 -17.34
CA GLN A 334 -5.58 3.90 -16.63
C GLN A 334 -5.32 3.75 -15.13
N PHE A 335 -5.94 2.76 -14.46
CA PHE A 335 -5.69 2.45 -13.04
C PHE A 335 -4.21 2.23 -12.77
N VAL A 336 -3.55 1.37 -13.57
CA VAL A 336 -2.14 1.03 -13.37
C VAL A 336 -1.24 2.25 -13.57
N THR A 337 -1.53 3.06 -14.57
CA THR A 337 -0.77 4.29 -14.86
C THR A 337 -0.91 5.31 -13.74
N ALA A 338 -2.14 5.55 -13.28
CA ALA A 338 -2.41 6.44 -12.15
C ALA A 338 -1.78 5.93 -10.86
N TRP A 339 -1.95 4.65 -10.52
CA TRP A 339 -1.44 4.07 -9.28
C TRP A 339 0.09 4.12 -9.19
N LYS A 340 0.81 3.88 -10.30
CA LYS A 340 2.28 4.02 -10.34
C LYS A 340 2.78 5.40 -9.94
N GLN A 341 2.01 6.45 -10.25
CA GLN A 341 2.35 7.83 -9.87
C GLN A 341 1.91 8.16 -8.44
N LEU A 342 0.77 7.63 -8.01
CA LEU A 342 0.18 7.91 -6.70
C LEU A 342 0.84 7.13 -5.56
N SER A 343 1.18 5.86 -5.78
CA SER A 343 1.70 4.94 -4.75
C SER A 343 2.82 5.57 -3.92
N PRO A 344 3.89 6.17 -4.50
CA PRO A 344 4.95 6.82 -3.71
C PRO A 344 4.44 7.95 -2.81
N VAL A 345 3.47 8.75 -3.28
CA VAL A 345 2.88 9.82 -2.48
C VAL A 345 2.14 9.23 -1.28
N PHE A 346 1.27 8.24 -1.48
CA PHE A 346 0.54 7.62 -0.38
C PHE A 346 1.47 6.94 0.65
N HIS A 347 2.55 6.30 0.20
CA HIS A 347 3.52 5.67 1.10
C HIS A 347 4.22 6.68 2.02
N ASN A 348 4.51 7.89 1.54
CA ASN A 348 5.15 8.94 2.35
C ASN A 348 4.27 9.42 3.52
N HIS A 349 2.94 9.28 3.40
CA HIS A 349 1.98 9.79 4.37
C HIS A 349 1.34 8.68 5.23
N LEU A 350 1.92 7.47 5.21
CA LEU A 350 1.58 6.40 6.16
C LEU A 350 2.05 6.77 7.57
N THR A 351 1.24 7.56 8.28
CA THR A 351 1.55 8.05 9.62
C THR A 351 1.34 6.97 10.70
N PRO A 352 2.15 6.96 11.78
CA PRO A 352 2.21 5.88 12.78
C PRO A 352 0.99 5.75 13.72
N ASP A 353 -0.05 6.57 13.62
CA ASP A 353 -1.21 6.40 14.52
C ASP A 353 -1.97 5.10 14.20
N ALA A 354 -1.95 4.17 15.14
CA ALA A 354 -2.45 2.80 15.00
C ALA A 354 -3.99 2.66 15.09
N SER A 355 -4.75 3.39 14.28
CA SER A 355 -6.19 3.10 14.15
C SER A 355 -6.43 1.86 13.27
N GLU A 356 -7.48 1.09 13.56
CA GLU A 356 -7.90 -0.07 12.73
C GLU A 356 -8.08 0.30 11.26
N GLN A 357 -8.50 1.55 10.99
CA GLN A 357 -8.60 2.14 9.66
C GLN A 357 -7.27 2.08 8.86
N LYS A 358 -6.10 2.14 9.53
CA LYS A 358 -4.78 2.12 8.86
C LYS A 358 -4.27 0.73 8.46
N LEU A 359 -4.74 -0.35 9.11
CA LEU A 359 -4.53 -1.71 8.58
C LEU A 359 -5.32 -1.91 7.28
N GLY A 360 -6.48 -1.25 7.16
CA GLY A 360 -7.25 -1.14 5.93
C GLY A 360 -6.46 -0.45 4.81
N TYR A 361 -5.88 0.73 5.10
CA TYR A 361 -5.00 1.44 4.16
C TYR A 361 -3.78 0.61 3.71
N PHE A 362 -3.09 -0.04 4.65
CA PHE A 362 -1.98 -0.95 4.30
C PHE A 362 -2.43 -2.10 3.37
N SER A 363 -3.59 -2.70 3.68
CA SER A 363 -4.16 -3.77 2.86
C SER A 363 -4.51 -3.27 1.46
N PHE A 364 -5.07 -2.06 1.36
CA PHE A 364 -5.37 -1.41 0.09
C PHE A 364 -4.11 -1.13 -0.73
N PHE A 365 -3.07 -0.53 -0.15
CA PHE A 365 -1.82 -0.24 -0.88
C PHE A 365 -1.12 -1.52 -1.34
N THR A 366 -1.04 -2.52 -0.47
CA THR A 366 -0.50 -3.84 -0.82
C THR A 366 -1.28 -4.47 -1.99
N ALA A 367 -2.60 -4.37 -1.96
CA ALA A 367 -3.48 -4.89 -3.00
C ALA A 367 -3.32 -4.14 -4.34
N ALA A 368 -3.26 -2.81 -4.31
CA ALA A 368 -3.10 -1.96 -5.48
C ALA A 368 -1.70 -2.12 -6.11
N ASP A 369 -0.65 -2.18 -5.30
CA ASP A 369 0.71 -2.47 -5.76
C ASP A 369 0.79 -3.85 -6.43
N ALA A 370 0.22 -4.88 -5.78
CA ALA A 370 0.15 -6.22 -6.36
C ALA A 370 -0.55 -6.22 -7.73
N LEU A 371 -1.64 -5.47 -7.89
CA LEU A 371 -2.33 -5.33 -9.18
C LEU A 371 -1.42 -4.75 -10.28
N THR A 372 -0.62 -3.73 -9.97
CA THR A 372 0.30 -3.16 -10.97
C THR A 372 1.43 -4.12 -11.38
N VAL A 373 1.84 -5.01 -10.48
CA VAL A 373 2.82 -6.06 -10.77
C VAL A 373 2.20 -7.17 -11.60
N LEU A 374 0.96 -7.56 -11.28
CA LEU A 374 0.24 -8.58 -12.04
C LEU A 374 -0.10 -8.13 -13.45
N ASP A 375 -0.40 -6.84 -13.67
CA ASP A 375 -0.60 -6.27 -15.00
C ASP A 375 0.67 -6.40 -15.89
N CYS A 376 1.88 -6.31 -15.31
CA CYS A 376 3.13 -6.50 -16.05
C CYS A 376 3.32 -7.93 -16.60
N LEU A 377 2.55 -8.91 -16.12
CA LEU A 377 2.60 -10.30 -16.59
C LEU A 377 1.71 -10.56 -17.81
N GLY A 378 1.13 -9.49 -18.35
CA GLY A 378 0.28 -9.49 -19.53
C GLY A 378 -1.12 -10.02 -19.27
N PRO A 379 -1.92 -10.18 -20.34
CA PRO A 379 -3.29 -10.71 -20.25
C PRO A 379 -3.35 -12.19 -19.88
N THR A 380 -2.22 -12.82 -19.54
CA THR A 380 -2.04 -14.18 -18.98
C THR A 380 -3.05 -14.54 -17.90
N PHE A 381 -3.54 -13.54 -17.19
CA PHE A 381 -4.52 -13.69 -16.13
C PHE A 381 -5.91 -13.14 -16.44
N GLY A 382 -6.06 -12.43 -17.56
CA GLY A 382 -7.29 -11.70 -17.88
C GLY A 382 -7.76 -10.81 -16.74
N VAL A 383 -6.84 -10.20 -15.96
CA VAL A 383 -7.24 -9.31 -14.85
C VAL A 383 -7.99 -8.14 -15.47
N GLU A 384 -9.30 -8.10 -15.26
CA GLU A 384 -10.12 -6.94 -15.59
C GLU A 384 -10.30 -6.12 -14.32
N VAL A 385 -10.09 -4.81 -14.40
CA VAL A 385 -10.56 -3.91 -13.33
C VAL A 385 -12.07 -3.87 -13.44
N SER A 386 -12.73 -4.74 -12.68
CA SER A 386 -14.19 -4.84 -12.64
C SER A 386 -14.78 -3.94 -11.56
N ARG A 387 -16.07 -3.61 -11.71
CA ARG A 387 -16.88 -2.97 -10.66
C ARG A 387 -16.73 -3.64 -9.30
N ASN A 388 -16.78 -4.97 -9.27
CA ASN A 388 -16.65 -5.72 -8.02
C ASN A 388 -15.24 -5.59 -7.41
N GLY A 389 -14.20 -5.45 -8.25
CA GLY A 389 -12.84 -5.20 -7.79
C GLY A 389 -12.67 -3.82 -7.16
N LEU A 390 -13.20 -2.78 -7.81
CA LEU A 390 -13.19 -1.42 -7.27
C LEU A 390 -14.00 -1.30 -5.97
N LEU A 391 -15.16 -1.95 -5.89
CA LEU A 391 -15.97 -2.03 -4.66
C LEU A 391 -15.20 -2.65 -3.50
N ARG A 392 -14.42 -3.71 -3.75
CA ARG A 392 -13.60 -4.36 -2.71
C ARG A 392 -12.42 -3.49 -2.29
N LEU A 393 -11.75 -2.82 -3.23
CA LEU A 393 -10.70 -1.85 -2.93
C LEU A 393 -11.24 -0.70 -2.06
N ALA A 394 -12.36 -0.12 -2.44
CA ALA A 394 -13.03 0.93 -1.66
C ALA A 394 -13.40 0.43 -0.25
N GLY A 395 -13.89 -0.81 -0.14
CA GLY A 395 -14.22 -1.44 1.14
C GLY A 395 -13.03 -1.65 2.09
N MET A 396 -11.78 -1.61 1.60
CA MET A 396 -10.60 -1.68 2.47
C MET A 396 -10.26 -0.35 3.14
N ILE A 397 -10.66 0.76 2.52
CA ILE A 397 -10.35 2.12 2.99
C ILE A 397 -11.56 2.80 3.64
N SER A 398 -12.77 2.35 3.35
CA SER A 398 -14.01 2.92 3.85
C SER A 398 -15.13 1.88 3.96
N ASP A 399 -15.89 1.92 5.05
CA ASP A 399 -17.13 1.16 5.21
C ASP A 399 -18.32 1.83 4.49
N ASP A 400 -18.15 3.06 4.01
CA ASP A 400 -19.21 3.81 3.31
C ASP A 400 -19.32 3.37 1.83
N PRO A 401 -20.40 2.69 1.42
CA PRO A 401 -20.59 2.30 0.02
C PRO A 401 -20.75 3.50 -0.91
N ALA A 402 -21.04 4.70 -0.38
CA ALA A 402 -21.18 5.92 -1.18
C ALA A 402 -19.85 6.44 -1.75
N VAL A 403 -18.70 5.90 -1.32
CA VAL A 403 -17.38 6.26 -1.86
C VAL A 403 -17.29 6.07 -3.38
N LEU A 404 -18.01 5.10 -3.94
CA LEU A 404 -18.04 4.85 -5.39
C LEU A 404 -19.21 5.53 -6.12
N ASN A 405 -20.02 6.33 -5.42
CA ASN A 405 -21.10 7.07 -6.08
C ASN A 405 -20.49 8.22 -6.87
N TYR A 406 -20.56 8.12 -8.20
CA TYR A 406 -20.16 9.21 -9.07
C TYR A 406 -21.06 10.42 -8.84
N SER A 407 -20.45 11.54 -8.46
CA SER A 407 -21.16 12.78 -8.17
C SER A 407 -20.54 13.93 -8.96
N PRO A 408 -21.33 14.66 -9.76
CA PRO A 408 -20.87 15.89 -10.42
C PRO A 408 -20.77 17.07 -9.45
N GLY A 409 -21.07 16.87 -8.16
CA GLY A 409 -20.99 17.90 -7.13
C GLY A 409 -19.55 18.31 -6.82
N LEU A 410 -19.39 19.53 -6.30
CA LEU A 410 -18.10 20.03 -5.85
C LEU A 410 -17.62 19.23 -4.62
N ASN A 411 -16.44 18.61 -4.72
CA ASN A 411 -15.76 18.01 -3.58
C ASN A 411 -14.94 19.10 -2.84
N LEU A 412 -15.36 19.43 -1.62
CA LEU A 412 -14.74 20.49 -0.81
C LEU A 412 -13.31 20.14 -0.38
N ASP A 413 -13.02 18.88 -0.13
CA ASP A 413 -11.67 18.43 0.22
C ASP A 413 -10.71 18.59 -0.96
N LEU A 414 -11.16 18.26 -2.18
CA LEU A 414 -10.37 18.49 -3.41
C LEU A 414 -10.21 19.99 -3.71
N GLN A 415 -11.24 20.79 -3.44
CA GLN A 415 -11.16 22.24 -3.59
C GLN A 415 -10.08 22.83 -2.68
N HIS A 416 -10.10 22.43 -1.41
CA HIS A 416 -9.11 22.86 -0.42
C HIS A 416 -7.71 22.35 -0.78
N LEU A 417 -7.57 21.07 -1.14
CA LEU A 417 -6.30 20.44 -1.51
C LEU A 417 -5.58 21.17 -2.65
N PHE A 418 -6.34 21.67 -3.64
CA PHE A 418 -5.77 22.32 -4.83
C PHE A 418 -5.77 23.85 -4.77
N ASP A 419 -6.05 24.44 -3.61
CA ASP A 419 -6.18 25.89 -3.39
C ASP A 419 -7.08 26.57 -4.42
N MET A 420 -8.15 25.88 -4.83
CA MET A 420 -9.12 26.45 -5.76
C MET A 420 -10.04 27.36 -4.96
N ASP A 421 -9.79 28.67 -4.99
CA ASP A 421 -10.69 29.65 -4.39
C ASP A 421 -12.14 29.36 -4.79
N ALA A 422 -13.05 29.37 -3.83
CA ALA A 422 -14.47 29.24 -4.12
C ALA A 422 -14.87 30.39 -5.02
N ALA A 423 -15.09 30.10 -6.31
CA ALA A 423 -15.72 31.05 -7.20
C ALA A 423 -16.97 31.58 -6.49
N PRO A 424 -17.17 32.92 -6.42
CA PRO A 424 -18.36 33.47 -5.80
C PRO A 424 -19.56 32.77 -6.41
N ARG A 425 -20.41 32.15 -5.58
CA ARG A 425 -21.66 31.54 -6.04
C ARG A 425 -22.34 32.59 -6.92
N GLN A 426 -22.43 32.35 -8.23
CA GLN A 426 -23.28 33.18 -9.07
C GLN A 426 -24.66 33.12 -8.42
N ALA A 427 -25.15 34.27 -7.99
CA ALA A 427 -26.52 34.38 -7.53
C ALA A 427 -27.41 33.74 -8.61
N PRO A 428 -28.45 32.98 -8.23
CA PRO A 428 -29.40 32.47 -9.20
C PRO A 428 -29.80 33.63 -10.11
N ASP A 429 -29.65 33.44 -11.42
CA ASP A 429 -30.18 34.36 -12.42
C ASP A 429 -31.59 34.73 -11.97
N PRO A 430 -31.91 36.02 -11.70
CA PRO A 430 -33.25 36.39 -11.31
C PRO A 430 -34.15 35.98 -12.47
N GLY A 431 -34.83 34.86 -12.28
CA GLY A 431 -35.73 34.30 -13.28
C GLY A 431 -36.70 35.36 -13.77
N PRO A 432 -37.25 35.18 -14.98
CA PRO A 432 -38.00 36.22 -15.68
C PRO A 432 -39.04 36.85 -14.75
N GLU A 433 -38.97 38.17 -14.67
CA GLU A 433 -39.79 39.03 -13.83
C GLU A 433 -41.27 38.59 -13.91
N PRO A 434 -41.98 38.40 -12.78
CA PRO A 434 -43.35 37.90 -12.80
C PRO A 434 -44.24 38.79 -13.68
N VAL A 435 -44.84 38.19 -14.71
CA VAL A 435 -45.79 38.87 -15.60
C VAL A 435 -46.94 39.42 -14.75
N PRO A 436 -47.18 40.74 -14.75
CA PRO A 436 -48.27 41.32 -13.98
C PRO A 436 -49.63 40.80 -14.47
N PRO A 437 -50.61 40.62 -13.57
CA PRO A 437 -51.92 40.06 -13.93
C PRO A 437 -52.62 40.94 -14.99
N PRO A 438 -53.40 40.32 -15.90
CA PRO A 438 -54.05 41.07 -16.98
C PRO A 438 -55.05 42.09 -16.42
N ILE A 439 -54.83 43.35 -16.80
CA ILE A 439 -55.71 44.48 -16.47
C ILE A 439 -57.07 44.26 -17.16
N PRO A 440 -58.21 44.39 -16.46
CA PRO A 440 -59.52 44.30 -17.10
C PRO A 440 -59.73 45.46 -18.08
N SER A 441 -60.14 45.11 -19.30
CA SER A 441 -60.37 46.02 -20.41
C SER A 441 -61.35 47.15 -20.04
N ALA A 442 -60.86 48.38 -19.98
CA ALA A 442 -61.67 49.60 -20.02
C ALA A 442 -61.47 50.32 -21.37
N PRO A 443 -62.47 51.07 -21.87
CA PRO A 443 -62.62 51.35 -23.30
C PRO A 443 -61.63 52.41 -23.84
N LEU A 444 -61.35 52.29 -25.13
CA LEU A 444 -60.47 53.18 -25.91
C LEU A 444 -60.81 54.67 -25.79
N ALA A 445 -59.76 55.48 -25.63
CA ALA A 445 -59.72 56.89 -26.04
C ALA A 445 -58.30 57.24 -26.58
N PRO A 446 -58.17 58.21 -27.50
CA PRO A 446 -57.17 58.20 -28.58
C PRO A 446 -55.86 58.97 -28.27
N PRO A 447 -54.87 58.95 -29.20
CA PRO A 447 -53.48 59.18 -28.90
C PRO A 447 -53.06 60.65 -29.08
N SER A 448 -52.07 61.05 -28.30
CA SER A 448 -51.19 62.23 -28.51
C SER A 448 -50.03 62.03 -27.54
N GLY A 449 -48.76 62.13 -27.85
CA GLY A 449 -48.02 62.61 -29.00
C GLY A 449 -46.62 62.93 -28.45
N VAL A 450 -45.59 62.42 -29.13
CA VAL A 450 -44.18 62.90 -29.21
C VAL A 450 -43.40 63.22 -27.90
N PRO A 451 -42.18 62.66 -27.72
CA PRO A 451 -41.34 62.78 -26.52
C PRO A 451 -40.56 64.12 -26.50
N PRO A 452 -39.83 64.48 -25.43
CA PRO A 452 -38.37 64.31 -25.52
C PRO A 452 -37.54 64.21 -24.21
N VAL A 453 -36.36 63.59 -24.34
CA VAL A 453 -35.02 64.06 -23.92
C VAL A 453 -34.61 64.10 -22.43
N SER A 454 -33.45 63.46 -22.20
CA SER A 454 -32.51 63.46 -21.06
C SER A 454 -32.11 64.88 -20.58
N PRO A 455 -31.68 65.08 -19.31
CA PRO A 455 -30.24 65.00 -19.03
C PRO A 455 -29.86 64.55 -17.59
N ALA A 456 -28.60 64.14 -17.41
CA ALA A 456 -27.87 64.08 -16.14
C ALA A 456 -27.10 65.40 -15.88
N PRO A 457 -26.22 65.51 -14.86
CA PRO A 457 -26.34 65.43 -13.39
C PRO A 457 -25.99 66.82 -12.75
N PRO A 458 -25.80 67.01 -11.41
CA PRO A 458 -24.42 67.01 -10.86
C PRO A 458 -24.22 66.81 -9.32
N GLY A 459 -22.94 66.69 -8.88
CA GLY A 459 -22.36 67.18 -7.60
C GLY A 459 -22.24 66.16 -6.45
N VAL A 460 -21.07 65.54 -6.14
CA VAL A 460 -19.88 66.02 -5.38
C VAL A 460 -20.19 66.51 -3.96
N ILE A 461 -19.69 65.81 -2.91
CA ILE A 461 -18.89 66.34 -1.77
C ILE A 461 -18.01 65.20 -1.19
N ILE A 462 -16.77 65.57 -0.83
CA ILE A 462 -15.65 64.79 -0.26
C ILE A 462 -15.67 64.95 1.27
N GLU A 463 -15.29 63.91 2.03
CA GLU A 463 -14.62 64.11 3.32
C GLU A 463 -13.65 62.95 3.62
N GLU A 464 -12.46 63.34 4.08
CA GLU A 464 -11.23 62.57 4.25
C GLU A 464 -10.90 62.57 5.75
N GLU A 465 -10.67 61.42 6.39
CA GLU A 465 -9.83 61.37 7.59
C GLU A 465 -9.22 59.98 7.86
N LEU A 466 -7.92 60.01 8.18
CA LEU A 466 -6.98 58.91 8.42
C LEU A 466 -7.20 58.24 9.81
N PRO A 467 -6.91 56.94 10.01
CA PRO A 467 -6.72 56.39 11.36
C PRO A 467 -5.24 56.01 11.67
N PRO A 468 -4.83 56.01 12.95
CA PRO A 468 -3.50 55.57 13.39
C PRO A 468 -3.46 54.07 13.81
N LEU A 469 -2.27 53.49 13.76
CA LEU A 469 -1.83 52.22 14.39
C LEU A 469 -0.91 52.53 15.60
N PRO A 470 -0.51 51.56 16.45
CA PRO A 470 -1.26 50.44 17.06
C PRO A 470 -1.06 50.41 18.60
N SER A 471 -1.92 49.67 19.32
CA SER A 471 -1.66 49.26 20.70
C SER A 471 -1.82 47.73 20.85
N SER A 472 -0.76 47.12 21.39
CA SER A 472 -0.62 45.68 21.67
C SER A 472 -1.64 45.20 22.71
N PRO A 473 -2.18 43.98 22.62
CA PRO A 473 -2.82 43.34 23.76
C PRO A 473 -1.98 42.20 24.36
N ALA A 474 -2.26 41.99 25.64
CA ALA A 474 -1.54 41.18 26.61
C ALA A 474 -1.86 39.68 26.54
N VAL A 475 -0.94 38.90 27.10
CA VAL A 475 -1.02 37.46 27.39
C VAL A 475 -2.13 37.18 28.43
N PRO A 476 -2.99 36.17 28.24
CA PRO A 476 -3.85 35.67 29.32
C PRO A 476 -3.19 34.52 30.09
N SER A 477 -3.14 34.67 31.40
CA SER A 477 -2.76 33.65 32.38
C SER A 477 -3.81 32.55 32.50
N ALA A 478 -3.36 31.29 32.54
CA ALA A 478 -4.19 30.10 32.75
C ALA A 478 -4.73 29.99 34.21
N PRO A 479 -5.91 29.40 34.44
CA PRO A 479 -6.41 29.11 35.78
C PRO A 479 -5.85 27.79 36.34
N ALA A 480 -5.56 27.81 37.64
CA ALA A 480 -5.07 26.69 38.43
C ALA A 480 -6.16 25.62 38.69
N VAL A 481 -5.78 24.35 38.58
CA VAL A 481 -6.62 23.17 38.92
C VAL A 481 -6.31 22.75 40.37
N PRO A 482 -7.32 22.50 41.24
CA PRO A 482 -7.10 22.03 42.61
C PRO A 482 -6.82 20.51 42.68
N PRO A 483 -6.12 20.02 43.71
CA PRO A 483 -5.81 18.60 43.86
C PRO A 483 -7.01 17.78 44.34
N ALA A 484 -7.17 16.58 43.77
CA ALA A 484 -8.18 15.61 44.16
C ALA A 484 -7.78 14.86 45.46
N SER A 485 -8.73 14.72 46.37
CA SER A 485 -8.63 13.94 47.62
C SER A 485 -8.78 12.42 47.37
N PRO A 486 -8.25 11.56 48.25
CA PRO A 486 -8.16 10.11 48.04
C PRO A 486 -9.46 9.35 48.36
N THR A 487 -9.77 8.34 47.55
CA THR A 487 -10.88 7.38 47.72
C THR A 487 -10.47 6.24 48.68
N PRO A 488 -11.36 5.73 49.57
CA PRO A 488 -11.04 4.64 50.50
C PRO A 488 -11.03 3.25 49.82
N PRO A 489 -10.37 2.24 50.44
CA PRO A 489 -10.21 0.91 49.85
C PRO A 489 -11.52 0.10 49.88
N GLY A 490 -11.92 -0.40 48.72
CA GLY A 490 -13.03 -1.35 48.55
C GLY A 490 -12.62 -2.78 48.90
N VAL A 491 -13.55 -3.48 49.53
CA VAL A 491 -13.49 -4.84 50.06
C VAL A 491 -13.29 -5.88 48.95
N ILE A 492 -12.42 -6.85 49.21
CA ILE A 492 -12.18 -8.06 48.41
C ILE A 492 -13.40 -8.98 48.52
N ILE A 493 -13.97 -9.37 47.38
CA ILE A 493 -14.84 -10.54 47.28
C ILE A 493 -14.03 -11.58 46.48
N GLU A 494 -13.67 -12.68 47.16
CA GLU A 494 -13.15 -13.90 46.54
C GLU A 494 -14.23 -14.48 45.62
N GLU A 495 -13.95 -14.56 44.32
CA GLU A 495 -14.73 -15.36 43.37
C GLU A 495 -13.92 -16.61 43.00
N GLU A 496 -14.41 -17.75 43.47
CA GLU A 496 -13.83 -19.08 43.37
C GLU A 496 -13.90 -19.60 41.92
N LEU A 497 -12.75 -19.89 41.29
CA LEU A 497 -12.68 -20.51 39.96
C LEU A 497 -13.05 -22.00 40.02
N PRO A 498 -13.89 -22.52 39.11
CA PRO A 498 -14.16 -23.96 39.01
C PRO A 498 -13.00 -24.74 38.35
N PRO A 499 -12.83 -26.04 38.67
CA PRO A 499 -11.69 -26.82 38.19
C PRO A 499 -11.83 -27.25 36.73
N LEU A 500 -10.68 -27.28 36.03
CA LEU A 500 -10.53 -27.76 34.65
C LEU A 500 -10.76 -29.28 34.54
N PRO A 501 -11.38 -29.77 33.45
CA PRO A 501 -11.56 -31.20 33.21
C PRO A 501 -10.25 -31.86 32.75
N SER A 502 -9.94 -33.00 33.35
CA SER A 502 -8.87 -33.93 32.98
C SER A 502 -9.14 -34.57 31.62
N SER A 503 -8.16 -34.50 30.71
CA SER A 503 -8.16 -35.20 29.42
C SER A 503 -7.94 -36.70 29.57
N PRO A 504 -8.52 -37.54 28.69
CA PRO A 504 -8.05 -38.90 28.43
C PRO A 504 -6.79 -38.93 27.55
#